data_AF-A0AA37QBU1-F1
#
_entry.id   AF-A0AA37QBU1-F1
#
_cell.length_a   1.000
_cell.length_b   1.000
_cell.length_c   1.000
_cell.angle_alpha   90.00
_cell.angle_beta   90.00
_cell.angle_gamma   90.00
#
_symmetry.space_group_name_H-M   'P 1'
#
loop_
_entity.id
_entity.type
_entity.pdbx_description
1 polymer ?
#
loop_
_entity_poly.entity_id
_entity_poly.type
_entity_poly.pdbx_seq_one_letter_code
_entity_poly.pdbx_strand_id
1 'polypeptide(L)' 'MGLPEGWTKYGADDMEIRPLQRYKALGNAIALPCADYIMAGIYEVLADRVGKEE' A
#
# COMPACT_ATOMS: atom_id res chain seq x y z
N MET A 1 -3.59 0.78 -11.28
CA MET A 1 -3.03 0.42 -9.96
C MET A 1 -4.02 0.59 -8.80
N GLY A 2 -5.10 1.37 -8.93
CA GLY A 2 -6.12 1.50 -7.88
C GLY A 2 -5.81 2.58 -6.83
N LEU A 3 -4.67 3.28 -6.95
CA LEU A 3 -4.26 4.31 -6.01
C LEU A 3 -5.07 5.61 -6.19
N PRO A 4 -5.35 6.34 -5.10
CA PRO A 4 -6.02 7.64 -5.15
C PRO A 4 -5.29 8.68 -6.02
N GLU A 5 -6.03 9.70 -6.45
CA GLU A 5 -5.44 10.82 -7.18
C GLU A 5 -4.36 11.50 -6.34
N GLY A 6 -3.21 11.78 -6.94
CA GLY A 6 -2.11 12.45 -6.25
C GLY A 6 -1.33 11.58 -5.25
N TRP A 7 -1.53 10.26 -5.19
CA TRP A 7 -0.85 9.37 -4.23
C TRP A 7 0.68 9.55 -4.16
N THR A 8 1.32 9.84 -5.30
CA THR A 8 2.77 10.06 -5.40
C THR A 8 3.17 11.53 -5.49
N LYS A 9 2.30 12.45 -5.08
CA LYS A 9 2.53 13.90 -5.26
C LYS A 9 3.65 14.43 -4.36
N TYR A 10 3.71 13.96 -3.12
CA TYR A 10 4.65 14.45 -2.12
C TYR A 10 5.57 13.34 -1.64
N GLY A 11 6.83 13.71 -1.37
CA GLY A 11 7.85 12.85 -0.78
C GLY A 11 7.71 12.75 0.74
N ALA A 12 8.64 12.03 1.36
CA ALA A 12 8.72 11.92 2.83
C ALA A 12 9.09 13.26 3.50
N ASP A 13 9.56 14.22 2.73
CA ASP A 13 9.93 15.58 3.09
C ASP A 13 8.80 16.59 2.81
N ASP A 14 7.59 16.12 2.49
CA ASP A 14 6.44 16.93 2.05
C ASP A 14 6.71 17.81 0.82
N MET A 15 7.81 17.56 0.09
CA MET A 15 8.13 18.28 -1.15
C MET A 15 7.49 17.59 -2.35
N GLU A 16 7.10 18.38 -3.36
CA GLU A 16 6.55 17.82 -4.59
C GLU A 16 7.60 16.99 -5.34
N ILE A 17 7.23 15.76 -5.65
CA ILE A 17 8.09 14.82 -6.36
C ILE A 17 8.04 15.12 -7.86
N ARG A 18 9.20 15.11 -8.52
CA ARG A 18 9.29 15.31 -9.99
C ARG A 18 8.56 14.20 -10.75
N PRO A 19 7.93 14.48 -11.91
CA PRO A 19 7.14 13.49 -12.66
C PRO A 19 7.84 12.14 -12.89
N LEU A 20 9.13 12.15 -13.24
CA LEU A 20 9.90 10.92 -13.46
C LEU A 20 9.99 10.04 -12.20
N GLN A 21 10.23 10.65 -11.03
CA GLN A 21 10.30 9.94 -9.76
C GLN A 21 8.92 9.38 -9.38
N ARG A 22 7.83 10.08 -9.74
CA ARG A 22 6.46 9.59 -9.55
C ARG A 22 6.16 8.35 -10.38
N TYR A 23 6.59 8.33 -11.65
CA TYR A 23 6.46 7.14 -12.49
C TYR A 23 7.26 5.96 -11.95
N LYS A 24 8.47 6.22 -11.44
CA LYS A 24 9.29 5.18 -10.78
C LYS A 24 8.62 4.64 -9.52
N ALA A 25 8.05 5.51 -8.69
CA ALA A 25 7.33 5.12 -7.48
C ALA A 25 6.09 4.28 -7.81
N LEU A 26 5.31 4.67 -8.83
CA LEU A 26 4.16 3.88 -9.29
C LEU A 26 4.61 2.53 -9.85
N GLY A 27 5.62 2.50 -10.72
CA GLY A 27 6.12 1.26 -11.34
C GLY A 27 6.70 0.24 -10.36
N ASN A 28 7.23 0.71 -9.23
CA ASN A 28 7.75 -0.14 -8.16
C ASN A 28 6.71 -0.51 -7.10
N ALA A 29 5.52 0.08 -7.14
CA ALA A 29 4.46 -0.20 -6.19
C ALA A 29 3.73 -1.51 -6.53
N ILE A 30 3.20 -2.18 -5.51
CA ILE A 30 2.26 -3.29 -5.70
C ILE A 30 0.90 -2.76 -6.16
N ALA A 31 0.21 -3.52 -7.02
CA ALA A 31 -1.16 -3.21 -7.39
C ALA A 31 -2.09 -3.32 -6.17
N LEU A 32 -2.97 -2.33 -5.97
CA LEU A 32 -3.88 -2.28 -4.82
C LEU A 32 -4.68 -3.58 -4.61
N PRO A 33 -5.35 -4.19 -5.62
CA PRO A 33 -6.11 -5.42 -5.39
C PRO A 33 -5.25 -6.60 -4.94
N CYS A 34 -3.96 -6.63 -5.30
CA CYS A 34 -3.05 -7.67 -4.83
C CYS A 34 -2.66 -7.44 -3.36
N ALA A 35 -2.45 -6.17 -2.98
CA ALA A 35 -2.19 -5.82 -1.60
C ALA A 35 -3.40 -6.14 -0.71
N ASP A 36 -4.61 -5.81 -1.16
CA ASP A 36 -5.86 -6.09 -0.42
C ASP A 36 -6.02 -7.58 -0.13
N TYR A 37 -5.78 -8.44 -1.13
CA TYR A 37 -5.87 -9.89 -0.96
C TYR A 37 -4.85 -10.43 0.06
N ILE A 38 -3.59 -9.97 -0.03
CA ILE A 38 -2.55 -10.40 0.91
C ILE A 38 -2.88 -9.94 2.33
N MET A 39 -3.31 -8.69 2.49
CA MET A 39 -3.65 -8.12 3.79
C MET A 39 -4.88 -8.78 4.41
N ALA A 40 -5.87 -9.19 3.61
CA ALA A 40 -7.02 -9.96 4.08
C ALA A 40 -6.58 -11.30 4.71
N GLY A 41 -5.72 -12.06 4.03
CA GLY A 41 -5.20 -13.32 4.58
C GLY A 41 -4.32 -13.13 5.83
N ILE A 42 -3.53 -12.05 5.89
CA ILE A 42 -2.78 -11.70 7.11
C ILE A 42 -3.74 -11.40 8.26
N TYR A 43 -4.80 -10.64 7.99
CA TYR A 43 -5.80 -10.28 8.99
C TYR A 43 -6.52 -11.53 9.53
N GLU A 44 -6.94 -12.46 8.67
CA GLU A 44 -7.57 -13.71 9.07
C GLU A 44 -6.71 -14.48 10.08
N VAL A 45 -5.42 -14.68 9.79
CA VAL A 45 -4.50 -15.41 10.68
C VAL A 45 -4.29 -14.68 12.01
N LEU A 46 -4.20 -13.35 11.99
CA LEU A 46 -4.02 -12.57 13.21
C LEU A 46 -5.31 -12.56 14.05
N ALA A 47 -6.48 -12.39 13.44
CA ALA A 47 -7.77 -12.42 14.11
C ALA A 47 -8.06 -13.80 14.72
N ASP A 48 -7.76 -14.89 14.01
CA ASP A 48 -7.89 -16.26 14.51
C ASP A 48 -6.96 -16.56 15.70
N ARG A 49 -5.81 -15.89 15.78
CA ARG A 49 -4.87 -16.03 16.91
C ARG A 49 -5.35 -15.27 18.14
N VAL A 50 -5.96 -14.09 17.97
CA VAL A 50 -6.56 -13.34 19.08
C VAL A 50 -7.67 -14.14 19.76
N GLY A 51 -8.46 -14.92 18.99
CA GLY A 51 -9.48 -15.81 19.55
C GLY A 51 -8.97 -17.10 20.20
N LYS A 52 -7.65 -17.37 20.18
CA LYS A 52 -7.03 -18.56 20.80
C LYS A 52 -6.17 -18.24 22.02
N GLU A 53 -6.00 -16.96 22.35
CA GLU A 53 -5.32 -16.49 23.56
C GLU A 53 -6.30 -16.19 24.72
N GLU A 54 -7.59 -16.52 24.56
CA GLU A 54 -8.60 -16.57 25.64
C GLU A 54 -8.87 -18.00 26.15
#